data_AF-A0A3R7C1M8-F1
#
_entry.id   AF-A0A3R7C1M8-F1
#
_cell.length_a   1.000
_cell.length_b   1.000
_cell.length_c   1.000
_cell.angle_alpha   90.00
_cell.angle_beta   90.00
_cell.angle_gamma   90.00
#
_symmetry.space_group_name_H-M   'P 1'
#
loop_
_entity.id
_entity.type
_entity.pdbx_description
1 polymer ?
#
loop_
_entity_poly.entity_id
_entity_poly.type
_entity_poly.pdbx_seq_one_letter_code
_entity_poly.pdbx_strand_id
1 'polypeptide(L)'
;MVKVLISLSVLAAAATAGSVTELPESVTKLIDYSINPCDDFYQYACGAWHNAAVIPPDENQVDTSYSKIYSENEAVLKTILSDYKPKLSEFYNSCLDTATLSSLGLTPLEDSFKAIRSANTTLDLLIVAGKLAKNGIPAFVDINSSFDDNDATKNALFGYRAALSLERDYYTDPSNWKAVEADYKVYIASVLQLAGYTAEKAAAAVPVIIRFEKTLAGVDLSELEESEAVVSPYTALTYYQLDQKYPLLIGSWLKAHGFNVRDQCGGSNDWVGFYYLAYFDKAEVLLKNTTLDNLRTVVEYKLIHHSSNHLTPEFRTANWNLFGKKLEGKREEPSREKFCLTQTSSKSTLGYLLGQYFLDAVWSADTAKTANDLVKALRSSFSTGIATADWLDNSTRANAQKKLSKFIHLLGGPEKPQLYPTLTLDSK
;
A
#
# COMPACT_ATOMS: atom_id res chain seq x y z
N MET A 1 66.36 22.19 -17.08
CA MET A 1 65.42 23.12 -16.40
C MET A 1 64.03 22.87 -16.96
N VAL A 2 63.22 22.08 -16.24
CA VAL A 2 61.81 21.85 -16.59
C VAL A 2 61.00 22.41 -15.43
N LYS A 3 60.25 23.49 -15.67
CA LYS A 3 59.36 24.10 -14.68
C LYS A 3 58.07 23.30 -14.65
N VAL A 4 57.83 22.58 -13.55
CA VAL A 4 56.54 21.97 -13.23
C VAL A 4 55.68 23.06 -12.60
N LEU A 5 54.67 23.53 -13.34
CA LEU A 5 53.62 24.40 -12.82
C LEU A 5 52.55 23.51 -12.20
N ILE A 6 52.56 23.42 -10.87
CA ILE A 6 51.45 22.84 -10.09
C ILE A 6 50.34 23.90 -10.09
N SER A 7 49.23 23.64 -10.79
CA SER A 7 48.06 24.52 -10.72
C SER A 7 47.36 24.33 -9.37
N LEU A 8 47.66 25.21 -8.43
CA LEU A 8 46.80 25.48 -7.27
C LEU A 8 45.49 26.12 -7.76
N SER A 9 44.51 25.32 -8.16
CA SER A 9 43.19 25.85 -8.56
C SER A 9 42.02 24.93 -8.23
N VAL A 10 42.09 24.19 -7.11
CA VAL A 10 40.96 23.41 -6.57
C VAL A 10 40.59 23.81 -5.12
N LEU A 11 41.20 24.86 -4.55
CA LEU A 11 40.94 25.27 -3.15
C LEU A 11 40.06 26.51 -2.96
N ALA A 12 39.27 26.91 -3.96
CA ALA A 12 38.44 28.11 -3.87
C ALA A 12 37.00 27.88 -4.35
N ALA A 13 36.29 26.92 -3.75
CA ALA A 13 34.83 26.81 -3.86
C ALA A 13 34.17 26.11 -2.64
N ALA A 14 34.77 26.18 -1.45
CA ALA A 14 34.20 25.62 -0.21
C ALA A 14 34.02 26.67 0.90
N ALA A 15 33.89 27.95 0.55
CA ALA A 15 33.82 29.06 1.50
C ALA A 15 32.55 29.91 1.32
N THR A 16 31.37 29.29 1.41
CA THR A 16 30.12 29.95 1.83
C THR A 16 29.09 29.00 2.47
N ALA A 17 29.45 27.74 2.75
CA ALA A 17 28.76 26.99 3.80
C ALA A 17 29.46 27.38 5.11
N GLY A 18 28.78 28.09 6.00
CA GLY A 18 29.31 28.39 7.32
C GLY A 18 29.87 27.11 7.93
N SER A 19 31.14 27.13 8.34
CA SER A 19 31.74 26.00 9.05
C SER A 19 31.02 25.92 10.39
N VAL A 20 30.03 25.02 10.49
CA VAL A 20 29.47 24.64 11.78
C VAL A 20 30.61 23.92 12.51
N THR A 21 31.35 24.67 13.34
CA THR A 21 32.49 24.11 14.09
C THR A 21 32.04 23.18 15.21
N GLU A 22 30.76 23.25 15.58
CA GLU A 22 30.14 22.42 16.62
C GLU A 22 28.80 21.87 16.12
N LEU A 23 28.66 20.54 16.11
CA LEU A 23 27.40 19.89 15.77
C LEU A 23 26.30 20.30 16.77
N PRO A 24 25.04 20.44 16.33
CA PRO A 24 23.95 20.77 17.24
C PRO A 24 23.78 19.67 18.29
N GLU A 25 23.30 20.05 19.48
CA GLU A 25 23.13 19.14 20.62
C GLU A 25 22.31 17.90 20.23
N SER A 26 21.28 18.07 19.41
CA SER A 26 20.43 17.01 18.86
C SER A 26 21.18 15.94 18.07
N VAL A 27 22.34 16.27 17.50
CA VAL A 27 23.22 15.34 16.78
C VAL A 27 24.27 14.78 17.72
N THR A 28 24.92 15.61 18.55
CA THR A 28 25.98 15.16 19.46
C THR A 28 25.51 14.10 20.45
N LYS A 29 24.23 14.13 20.87
CA LYS A 29 23.62 13.13 21.76
C LYS A 29 23.47 11.73 21.14
N LEU A 30 23.55 11.62 19.81
CA LEU A 30 23.41 10.35 19.09
C LEU A 30 24.75 9.63 18.94
N ILE A 31 25.85 10.40 18.98
CA ILE A 31 27.19 9.94 18.61
C ILE A 31 27.84 9.13 19.73
N ASP A 32 28.39 7.96 19.38
CA ASP A 32 29.33 7.21 20.21
C ASP A 32 30.77 7.54 19.80
N TYR A 33 31.37 8.50 20.50
CA TYR A 33 32.74 8.97 20.24
C TYR A 33 33.83 7.93 20.52
N SER A 34 33.50 6.76 21.10
CA SER A 34 34.47 5.69 21.30
C SER A 34 34.77 4.87 20.04
N ILE A 35 33.94 5.04 19.01
CA ILE A 35 33.99 4.29 17.76
C ILE A 35 34.71 5.10 16.70
N ASN A 36 35.56 4.43 15.92
CA ASN A 36 36.19 5.08 14.77
C ASN A 36 35.17 5.20 13.62
N PRO A 37 34.83 6.42 13.16
CA PRO A 37 33.88 6.61 12.06
C PRO A 37 34.33 5.97 10.74
N CYS A 38 35.62 5.71 10.56
CA CYS A 38 36.14 5.03 9.37
C CYS A 38 35.95 3.51 9.41
N ASP A 39 35.70 2.93 10.59
CA ASP A 39 35.51 1.49 10.78
C ASP A 39 34.02 1.14 10.78
N ASP A 40 33.22 1.90 11.56
CA ASP A 40 31.76 1.76 11.59
C ASP A 40 31.09 3.13 11.79
N PHE A 41 30.70 3.75 10.68
CA PHE A 41 30.08 5.07 10.71
C PHE A 41 28.68 5.04 11.34
N TYR A 42 27.95 3.91 11.27
CA TYR A 42 26.63 3.80 11.88
C TYR A 42 26.76 3.78 13.40
N GLN A 43 27.64 2.93 13.93
CA GLN A 43 27.84 2.86 15.37
C GLN A 43 28.46 4.17 15.90
N TYR A 44 29.37 4.82 15.16
CA TYR A 44 29.84 6.15 15.53
C TYR A 44 28.70 7.17 15.57
N ALA A 45 27.90 7.29 14.51
CA ALA A 45 26.89 8.36 14.40
C ALA A 45 25.66 8.14 15.29
N CYS A 46 25.29 6.88 15.55
CA CYS A 46 24.02 6.50 16.17
C CYS A 46 24.19 5.65 17.45
N GLY A 47 25.40 5.20 17.78
CA GLY A 47 25.63 4.17 18.80
C GLY A 47 25.13 4.54 20.19
N ALA A 48 25.27 5.81 20.59
CA ALA A 48 24.77 6.27 21.90
C ALA A 48 23.25 6.18 21.96
N TRP A 49 22.56 6.55 20.88
CA TRP A 49 21.11 6.39 20.78
C TRP A 49 20.70 4.91 20.68
N HIS A 50 21.39 4.13 19.84
CA HIS A 50 21.10 2.71 19.62
C HIS A 50 21.10 1.91 20.93
N ASN A 51 22.08 2.18 21.80
CA ASN A 51 22.20 1.51 23.10
C ASN A 51 21.11 1.91 24.11
N ALA A 52 20.52 3.10 23.96
CA ALA A 52 19.51 3.64 24.87
C ALA A 52 18.07 3.50 24.35
N ALA A 53 17.89 3.25 23.06
CA ALA A 53 16.59 3.23 22.41
C ALA A 53 15.72 2.08 22.94
N VAL A 54 14.47 2.40 23.24
CA VAL A 54 13.45 1.43 23.65
C VAL A 54 12.39 1.39 22.56
N ILE A 55 12.17 0.21 21.98
CA ILE A 55 11.08 -0.02 21.04
C ILE A 55 9.76 -0.02 21.82
N PRO A 56 8.80 0.86 21.52
CA PRO A 56 7.47 0.83 22.13
C PRO A 56 6.80 -0.54 21.96
N PRO A 57 6.00 -1.01 22.93
CA PRO A 57 5.46 -2.37 22.89
C PRO A 57 4.48 -2.60 21.73
N ASP A 58 3.81 -1.56 21.25
CA ASP A 58 2.89 -1.61 20.11
C ASP A 58 3.58 -1.38 18.75
N GLU A 59 4.91 -1.24 18.75
CA GLU A 59 5.76 -1.09 17.57
C GLU A 59 6.76 -2.25 17.45
N ASN A 60 7.30 -2.46 16.26
CA ASN A 60 8.34 -3.46 16.01
C ASN A 60 9.73 -2.85 15.78
N GLN A 61 9.79 -1.54 15.55
CA GLN A 61 11.03 -0.80 15.36
C GLN A 61 10.89 0.61 15.94
N VAL A 62 12.03 1.23 16.24
CA VAL A 62 12.13 2.65 16.55
C VAL A 62 13.35 3.20 15.82
N ASP A 63 13.28 4.43 15.36
CA ASP A 63 14.41 5.14 14.77
C ASP A 63 14.37 6.65 15.07
N THR A 64 15.47 7.35 14.82
CA THR A 64 15.63 8.79 15.11
C THR A 64 14.90 9.71 14.13
N SER A 65 14.40 9.16 13.02
CA SER A 65 13.86 9.88 11.86
C SER A 65 12.37 9.59 11.71
N TYR A 66 11.99 8.45 11.15
CA TYR A 66 10.60 8.11 10.81
C TYR A 66 9.73 7.89 12.05
N SER A 67 10.15 7.08 13.03
CA SER A 67 9.35 6.87 14.26
C SER A 67 9.12 8.16 15.02
N LYS A 68 10.15 9.04 15.08
CA LYS A 68 10.03 10.36 15.70
C LYS A 68 9.03 11.23 14.95
N ILE A 69 9.18 11.36 13.62
CA ILE A 69 8.26 12.15 12.78
C ILE A 69 6.82 11.61 12.89
N TYR A 70 6.64 10.29 12.90
CA TYR A 70 5.32 9.68 13.07
C TYR A 70 4.68 10.08 14.40
N SER A 71 5.44 10.00 15.49
CA SER A 71 4.96 10.37 16.83
C SER A 71 4.61 11.86 16.94
N GLU A 72 5.44 12.73 16.38
CA GLU A 72 5.19 14.18 16.34
C GLU A 72 3.96 14.51 15.47
N ASN A 73 3.83 13.87 14.31
CA ASN A 73 2.65 14.01 13.46
C ASN A 73 1.39 13.48 14.15
N GLU A 74 1.47 12.36 14.86
CA GLU A 74 0.34 11.80 15.62
C GLU A 74 -0.19 12.82 16.65
N ALA A 75 0.71 13.53 17.34
CA ALA A 75 0.33 14.57 18.29
C ALA A 75 -0.39 15.76 17.62
N VAL A 76 0.08 16.18 16.45
CA VAL A 76 -0.58 17.22 15.64
C VAL A 76 -1.97 16.75 15.21
N LEU A 77 -2.09 15.52 14.70
CA LEU A 77 -3.36 14.96 14.25
C LEU A 77 -4.38 14.80 15.39
N LYS A 78 -3.93 14.36 16.58
CA LYS A 78 -4.78 14.33 17.79
C LYS A 78 -5.29 15.72 18.16
N THR A 79 -4.45 16.74 18.05
CA THR A 79 -4.83 18.14 18.30
C THR A 79 -5.85 18.63 17.26
N ILE A 80 -5.70 18.25 16.00
CA ILE A 80 -6.66 18.61 14.94
C ILE A 80 -8.03 17.95 15.19
N LEU A 81 -8.03 16.68 15.60
CA LEU A 81 -9.25 15.90 15.83
C LEU A 81 -9.90 16.15 17.20
N SER A 82 -9.24 16.86 18.11
CA SER A 82 -9.86 17.25 19.40
C SER A 82 -10.99 18.26 19.19
N ASP A 83 -10.93 19.05 18.11
CA ASP A 83 -12.02 19.90 17.68
C ASP A 83 -12.98 19.13 16.77
N TYR A 84 -14.27 19.45 16.84
CA TYR A 84 -15.22 18.93 15.87
C TYR A 84 -14.94 19.49 14.47
N LYS A 85 -14.62 18.59 13.54
CA LYS A 85 -14.49 18.86 12.11
C LYS A 85 -15.45 17.93 11.38
N PRO A 86 -16.47 18.44 10.66
CA PRO A 86 -17.42 17.61 9.94
C PRO A 86 -16.73 16.56 9.07
N LYS A 87 -17.33 15.38 8.97
CA LYS A 87 -16.79 14.16 8.32
C LYS A 87 -15.58 13.54 9.01
N LEU A 88 -14.56 14.30 9.37
CA LEU A 88 -13.38 13.78 10.08
C LEU A 88 -13.76 13.26 11.46
N SER A 89 -14.43 14.08 12.27
CA SER A 89 -14.89 13.69 13.60
C SER A 89 -15.99 12.63 13.52
N GLU A 90 -16.88 12.68 12.52
CA GLU A 90 -17.92 11.67 12.31
C GLU A 90 -17.30 10.28 12.03
N PHE A 91 -16.34 10.20 11.10
CA PHE A 91 -15.62 8.96 10.79
C PHE A 91 -14.76 8.48 11.97
N TYR A 92 -14.01 9.39 12.60
CA TYR A 92 -13.15 9.04 13.72
C TYR A 92 -13.96 8.50 14.89
N ASN A 93 -15.07 9.17 15.24
CA ASN A 93 -15.94 8.76 16.33
C ASN A 93 -16.70 7.46 16.04
N SER A 94 -17.15 7.22 14.80
CA SER A 94 -17.78 5.95 14.45
C SER A 94 -16.79 4.78 14.57
N CYS A 95 -15.51 5.01 14.25
CA CYS A 95 -14.47 4.04 14.51
C CYS A 95 -14.24 3.81 16.01
N LEU A 96 -14.31 4.84 16.86
CA LEU A 96 -14.11 4.69 18.30
C LEU A 96 -15.25 3.91 19.00
N ASP A 97 -16.46 3.93 18.45
CA ASP A 97 -17.65 3.31 19.07
C ASP A 97 -17.66 1.77 18.96
N THR A 98 -16.86 1.13 19.80
CA THR A 98 -16.81 -0.34 19.89
C THR A 98 -18.10 -0.95 20.44
N ALA A 99 -18.93 -0.18 21.15
CA ALA A 99 -20.20 -0.68 21.68
C ALA A 99 -21.20 -0.91 20.54
N THR A 100 -21.31 0.05 19.62
CA THR A 100 -22.14 -0.09 18.41
C THR A 100 -21.60 -1.21 17.51
N LEU A 101 -20.27 -1.31 17.30
CA LEU A 101 -19.68 -2.42 16.55
C LEU A 101 -20.01 -3.78 17.15
N SER A 102 -19.92 -3.92 18.49
CA SER A 102 -20.25 -5.16 19.18
C SER A 102 -21.74 -5.48 19.08
N SER A 103 -22.61 -4.47 19.10
CA SER A 103 -24.06 -4.64 18.92
C SER A 103 -24.43 -5.04 17.49
N LEU A 104 -23.74 -4.52 16.48
CA LEU A 104 -23.99 -4.82 15.07
C LEU A 104 -23.43 -6.18 14.66
N GLY A 105 -22.34 -6.63 15.27
CA GLY A 105 -21.70 -7.91 14.95
C GLY A 105 -21.39 -8.01 13.45
N LEU A 106 -22.10 -8.90 12.76
CA LEU A 106 -21.95 -9.17 11.32
C LEU A 106 -23.07 -8.58 10.46
N THR A 107 -24.05 -7.89 11.05
CA THR A 107 -25.19 -7.35 10.31
C THR A 107 -24.79 -6.50 9.10
N PRO A 108 -23.73 -5.67 9.15
CA PRO A 108 -23.27 -4.92 7.97
C PRO A 108 -22.83 -5.80 6.77
N LEU A 109 -22.54 -7.09 7.00
CA LEU A 109 -22.10 -8.04 5.97
C LEU A 109 -23.18 -9.02 5.51
N GLU A 110 -24.38 -9.00 6.12
CA GLU A 110 -25.44 -9.98 5.87
C GLU A 110 -25.84 -10.05 4.39
N ASP A 111 -26.03 -8.91 3.73
CA ASP A 111 -26.38 -8.86 2.30
C ASP A 111 -25.27 -9.44 1.43
N SER A 112 -24.01 -9.22 1.80
CA SER A 112 -22.85 -9.78 1.09
C SER A 112 -22.81 -11.30 1.26
N PHE A 113 -22.98 -11.81 2.48
CA PHE A 113 -23.09 -13.26 2.72
C PHE A 113 -24.25 -13.88 1.96
N LYS A 114 -25.42 -13.22 1.96
CA LYS A 114 -26.60 -13.68 1.24
C LYS A 114 -26.33 -13.75 -0.27
N ALA A 115 -25.70 -12.73 -0.85
CA ALA A 115 -25.35 -12.70 -2.26
C ALA A 115 -24.39 -13.84 -2.63
N ILE A 116 -23.35 -14.08 -1.82
CA ILE A 116 -22.37 -15.16 -2.02
C ILE A 116 -23.07 -16.54 -1.94
N ARG A 117 -23.93 -16.74 -0.94
CA ARG A 117 -24.62 -18.02 -0.70
C ARG A 117 -25.70 -18.33 -1.73
N SER A 118 -26.31 -17.29 -2.29
CA SER A 118 -27.39 -17.43 -3.28
C SER A 118 -26.88 -17.60 -4.72
N ALA A 119 -25.57 -17.48 -4.96
CA ALA A 119 -24.98 -17.70 -6.27
C ALA A 119 -25.06 -19.19 -6.67
N ASN A 120 -25.74 -19.48 -7.78
CA ASN A 120 -26.03 -20.84 -8.25
C ASN A 120 -24.96 -21.40 -9.19
N THR A 121 -24.17 -20.54 -9.81
CA THR A 121 -23.09 -20.92 -10.73
C THR A 121 -21.78 -20.24 -10.35
N THR A 122 -20.66 -20.78 -10.83
CA THR A 122 -19.34 -20.15 -10.66
C THR A 122 -19.32 -18.73 -11.23
N LEU A 123 -19.95 -18.49 -12.38
CA LEU A 123 -20.02 -17.17 -12.97
C LEU A 123 -20.84 -16.21 -12.09
N ASP A 124 -21.99 -16.62 -11.56
CA ASP A 124 -22.80 -15.78 -10.65
C ASP A 124 -22.00 -15.40 -9.40
N LEU A 125 -21.27 -16.35 -8.81
CA LEU A 125 -20.45 -16.12 -7.63
C LEU A 125 -19.32 -15.13 -7.94
N LEU A 126 -18.68 -15.23 -9.10
CA LEU A 126 -17.57 -14.34 -9.46
C LEU A 126 -18.07 -12.95 -9.88
N ILE A 127 -19.29 -12.82 -10.40
CA ILE A 127 -19.97 -11.52 -10.54
C ILE A 127 -20.23 -10.92 -9.15
N VAL A 128 -20.65 -11.72 -8.16
CA VAL A 128 -20.77 -11.25 -6.77
C VAL A 128 -19.41 -10.80 -6.23
N ALA A 129 -18.35 -11.58 -6.45
CA ALA A 129 -16.99 -11.21 -6.04
C ALA A 129 -16.53 -9.89 -6.68
N GLY A 130 -16.82 -9.67 -7.98
CA GLY A 130 -16.56 -8.39 -8.65
C GLY A 130 -17.35 -7.22 -8.05
N LYS A 131 -18.60 -7.45 -7.61
CA LYS A 131 -19.38 -6.41 -6.91
C LYS A 131 -18.80 -6.09 -5.54
N LEU A 132 -18.26 -7.08 -4.83
CA LEU A 132 -17.57 -6.88 -3.56
C LEU A 132 -16.25 -6.11 -3.77
N ALA A 133 -15.52 -6.39 -4.85
CA ALA A 133 -14.31 -5.65 -5.23
C ALA A 133 -14.58 -4.16 -5.49
N LYS A 134 -15.73 -3.83 -6.10
CA LYS A 134 -16.20 -2.43 -6.22
C LYS A 134 -16.32 -1.72 -4.87
N ASN A 135 -16.60 -2.46 -3.80
CA ASN A 135 -16.71 -1.94 -2.44
C ASN A 135 -15.41 -2.11 -1.63
N GLY A 136 -14.28 -2.36 -2.30
CA GLY A 136 -12.95 -2.44 -1.69
C GLY A 136 -12.56 -3.84 -1.20
N ILE A 137 -13.40 -4.87 -1.37
CA ILE A 137 -13.06 -6.25 -0.95
C ILE A 137 -12.33 -6.98 -2.09
N PRO A 138 -10.98 -7.13 -2.05
CA PRO A 138 -10.27 -7.84 -3.09
C PRO A 138 -10.64 -9.33 -3.09
N ALA A 139 -10.72 -9.94 -4.28
CA ALA A 139 -10.88 -11.39 -4.40
C ALA A 139 -9.77 -12.02 -5.26
N PHE A 140 -9.83 -11.87 -6.59
CA PHE A 140 -8.90 -12.55 -7.51
C PHE A 140 -8.26 -11.63 -8.55
N VAL A 141 -8.92 -10.53 -8.90
CA VAL A 141 -8.37 -9.53 -9.82
C VAL A 141 -8.77 -8.15 -9.36
N ASP A 142 -7.93 -7.18 -9.71
CA ASP A 142 -8.23 -5.77 -9.58
C ASP A 142 -8.17 -5.10 -10.96
N ILE A 143 -9.10 -4.17 -11.22
CA ILE A 143 -9.15 -3.40 -12.47
C ILE A 143 -9.22 -1.94 -12.08
N ASN A 144 -8.11 -1.24 -12.23
CA ASN A 144 -7.96 0.14 -11.79
C ASN A 144 -7.62 1.07 -12.94
N SER A 145 -7.98 2.33 -12.75
CA SER A 145 -7.52 3.39 -13.65
C SER A 145 -6.06 3.74 -13.35
N SER A 146 -5.23 3.72 -14.39
CA SER A 146 -3.84 4.19 -14.36
C SER A 146 -3.58 5.10 -15.56
N PHE A 147 -2.46 5.82 -15.56
CA PHE A 147 -1.98 6.54 -16.74
C PHE A 147 -1.63 5.54 -17.84
N ASP A 148 -1.80 5.95 -19.10
CA ASP A 148 -1.37 5.15 -20.26
C ASP A 148 0.12 5.38 -20.51
N ASP A 149 0.92 4.32 -20.46
CA ASP A 149 2.38 4.38 -20.69
C ASP A 149 2.74 4.88 -22.11
N ASN A 150 1.86 4.67 -23.09
CA ASN A 150 2.03 5.17 -24.46
C ASN A 150 1.53 6.61 -24.63
N ASP A 151 0.62 7.06 -23.76
CA ASP A 151 0.04 8.41 -23.79
C ASP A 151 -0.28 8.90 -22.37
N ALA A 152 0.73 9.48 -21.71
CA ALA A 152 0.61 10.02 -20.36
C ALA A 152 -0.41 11.17 -20.19
N THR A 153 -1.10 11.59 -21.26
CA THR A 153 -2.22 12.54 -21.19
C THR A 153 -3.57 11.87 -20.93
N LYS A 154 -3.62 10.54 -20.97
CA LYS A 154 -4.84 9.74 -20.78
C LYS A 154 -4.70 8.79 -19.61
N ASN A 155 -5.86 8.46 -19.04
CA ASN A 155 -6.00 7.32 -18.17
C ASN A 155 -6.66 6.17 -18.94
N ALA A 156 -6.28 4.94 -18.61
CA ALA A 156 -6.88 3.72 -19.10
C ALA A 156 -7.10 2.73 -17.95
N LEU A 157 -7.85 1.65 -18.19
CA LEU A 157 -7.98 0.57 -17.24
C LEU A 157 -6.81 -0.41 -17.38
N PHE A 158 -6.25 -0.83 -16.26
CA PHE A 158 -5.24 -1.88 -16.19
C PHE A 158 -5.68 -2.98 -15.23
N GLY A 159 -5.43 -4.22 -15.65
CA GLY A 159 -5.68 -5.40 -14.84
C GLY A 159 -4.46 -5.72 -13.99
N TYR A 160 -4.69 -5.92 -12.70
CA TYR A 160 -3.67 -6.28 -11.73
C TYR A 160 -4.09 -7.53 -10.97
N ARG A 161 -3.11 -8.30 -10.48
CA ARG A 161 -3.40 -9.33 -9.49
C ARG A 161 -4.03 -8.69 -8.24
N ALA A 162 -5.06 -9.32 -7.67
CA ALA A 162 -5.60 -8.87 -6.39
C ALA A 162 -4.67 -9.27 -5.23
N ALA A 163 -4.77 -8.53 -4.13
CA ALA A 163 -4.03 -8.86 -2.91
C ALA A 163 -4.42 -10.24 -2.36
N LEU A 164 -3.40 -11.02 -1.99
CA LEU A 164 -3.56 -12.23 -1.21
C LEU A 164 -3.78 -11.88 0.27
N SER A 165 -4.21 -12.85 1.08
CA SER A 165 -4.49 -12.60 2.50
C SER A 165 -3.21 -12.56 3.34
N LEU A 166 -2.12 -13.18 2.86
CA LEU A 166 -0.75 -12.96 3.30
C LEU A 166 0.06 -12.38 2.14
N GLU A 167 1.25 -11.84 2.42
CA GLU A 167 2.21 -11.54 1.36
C GLU A 167 2.57 -12.81 0.58
N ARG A 168 2.86 -12.64 -0.72
CA ARG A 168 3.02 -13.77 -1.66
C ARG A 168 4.15 -14.71 -1.24
N ASP A 169 5.24 -14.14 -0.74
CA ASP A 169 6.44 -14.84 -0.32
C ASP A 169 6.15 -15.89 0.77
N TYR A 170 5.23 -15.63 1.70
CA TYR A 170 4.78 -16.62 2.69
C TYR A 170 4.18 -17.87 2.05
N TYR A 171 3.60 -17.79 0.86
CA TYR A 171 3.06 -18.96 0.17
C TYR A 171 4.09 -19.67 -0.71
N THR A 172 5.05 -18.92 -1.28
CA THR A 172 6.00 -19.42 -2.28
C THR A 172 7.36 -19.83 -1.70
N ASP A 173 7.79 -19.23 -0.60
CA ASP A 173 9.00 -19.63 0.13
C ASP A 173 8.67 -20.70 1.20
N PRO A 174 9.26 -21.90 1.12
CA PRO A 174 8.99 -22.97 2.09
C PRO A 174 9.35 -22.64 3.54
N SER A 175 10.36 -21.81 3.77
CA SER A 175 10.81 -21.40 5.11
C SER A 175 9.83 -20.39 5.71
N ASN A 176 9.41 -19.39 4.93
CA ASN A 176 8.40 -18.42 5.36
C ASN A 176 7.06 -19.11 5.62
N TRP A 177 6.64 -20.02 4.73
CA TRP A 177 5.42 -20.83 4.94
C TRP A 177 5.49 -21.63 6.25
N LYS A 178 6.62 -22.31 6.50
CA LYS A 178 6.82 -23.10 7.73
C LYS A 178 6.74 -22.23 8.99
N ALA A 179 7.16 -20.96 8.90
CA ALA A 179 7.12 -20.03 10.03
C ALA A 179 5.70 -19.54 10.37
N VAL A 180 4.79 -19.47 9.39
CA VAL A 180 3.44 -18.87 9.55
C VAL A 180 2.29 -19.88 9.51
N GLU A 181 2.46 -21.06 8.90
CA GLU A 181 1.35 -21.97 8.58
C GLU A 181 0.42 -22.27 9.76
N ALA A 182 0.99 -22.57 10.94
CA ALA A 182 0.20 -22.90 12.12
C ALA A 182 -0.66 -21.71 12.59
N ASP A 183 -0.06 -20.52 12.67
CA ASP A 183 -0.75 -19.29 13.07
C ASP A 183 -1.81 -18.88 12.03
N TYR A 184 -1.53 -19.08 10.73
CA TYR A 184 -2.49 -18.77 9.68
C TYR A 184 -3.72 -19.68 9.72
N LYS A 185 -3.54 -20.98 9.97
CA LYS A 185 -4.66 -21.92 10.20
C LYS A 185 -5.54 -21.49 11.36
N VAL A 186 -4.92 -21.08 12.47
CA VAL A 186 -5.63 -20.57 13.66
C VAL A 186 -6.40 -19.30 13.33
N TYR A 187 -5.79 -18.37 12.61
CA TYR A 187 -6.44 -17.12 12.20
C TYR A 187 -7.68 -17.39 11.33
N ILE A 188 -7.54 -18.17 10.25
CA ILE A 188 -8.66 -18.51 9.36
C ILE A 188 -9.80 -19.16 10.17
N ALA A 189 -9.48 -20.16 11.00
CA ALA A 189 -10.50 -20.84 11.81
C ALA A 189 -11.18 -19.90 12.81
N SER A 190 -10.43 -18.96 13.41
CA SER A 190 -10.95 -18.01 14.38
C SER A 190 -11.92 -17.03 13.73
N VAL A 191 -11.55 -16.41 12.62
CA VAL A 191 -12.43 -15.43 11.96
C VAL A 191 -13.65 -16.08 11.32
N LEU A 192 -13.55 -17.32 10.83
CA LEU A 192 -14.72 -18.07 10.36
C LEU A 192 -15.68 -18.43 11.50
N GLN A 193 -15.17 -18.83 12.66
CA GLN A 193 -16.00 -19.11 13.83
C GLN A 193 -16.67 -17.86 14.38
N LEU A 194 -15.94 -16.74 14.46
CA LEU A 194 -16.53 -15.44 14.78
C LEU A 194 -17.60 -15.05 13.75
N ALA A 195 -17.45 -15.48 12.48
CA ALA A 195 -18.45 -15.30 11.42
C ALA A 195 -19.64 -16.27 11.50
N GLY A 196 -19.73 -17.10 12.55
CA GLY A 196 -20.84 -18.05 12.78
C GLY A 196 -20.65 -19.44 12.19
N TYR A 197 -19.45 -19.80 11.71
CA TYR A 197 -19.15 -21.18 11.33
C TYR A 197 -19.07 -22.06 12.58
N THR A 198 -19.56 -23.30 12.50
CA THR A 198 -19.24 -24.30 13.53
C THR A 198 -17.75 -24.64 13.47
N ALA A 199 -17.20 -25.14 14.58
CA ALA A 199 -15.79 -25.53 14.64
C ALA A 199 -15.43 -26.54 13.54
N GLU A 200 -16.33 -27.49 13.23
CA GLU A 200 -16.13 -28.49 12.18
C GLU A 200 -16.09 -27.85 10.77
N LYS A 201 -17.03 -26.93 10.49
CA LYS A 201 -17.06 -26.23 9.20
C LYS A 201 -15.85 -25.33 9.01
N ALA A 202 -15.44 -24.61 10.06
CA ALA A 202 -14.24 -23.78 10.03
C ALA A 202 -12.99 -24.63 9.79
N ALA A 203 -12.84 -25.75 10.49
CA ALA A 203 -11.72 -26.67 10.31
C ALA A 203 -11.66 -27.26 8.89
N ALA A 204 -12.81 -27.58 8.30
CA ALA A 204 -12.89 -28.07 6.91
C ALA A 204 -12.56 -26.98 5.86
N ALA A 205 -12.90 -25.71 6.13
CA ALA A 205 -12.64 -24.59 5.24
C ALA A 205 -11.17 -24.19 5.16
N VAL A 206 -10.43 -24.28 6.28
CA VAL A 206 -9.00 -23.92 6.37
C VAL A 206 -8.14 -24.53 5.25
N PRO A 207 -8.11 -25.86 5.02
CA PRO A 207 -7.28 -26.44 3.95
C PRO A 207 -7.77 -26.07 2.54
N VAL A 208 -9.06 -25.74 2.36
CA VAL A 208 -9.59 -25.27 1.06
C VAL A 208 -9.02 -23.89 0.74
N ILE A 209 -9.10 -22.97 1.69
CA ILE A 209 -8.61 -21.59 1.56
C ILE A 209 -7.10 -21.60 1.32
N ILE A 210 -6.34 -22.26 2.19
CA ILE A 210 -4.88 -22.32 2.09
C ILE A 210 -4.43 -22.91 0.75
N ARG A 211 -5.04 -24.03 0.32
CA ARG A 211 -4.67 -24.66 -0.95
C ARG A 211 -4.95 -23.72 -2.13
N PHE A 212 -6.13 -23.09 -2.15
CA PHE A 212 -6.49 -22.16 -3.21
C PHE A 212 -5.52 -20.99 -3.28
N GLU A 213 -5.23 -20.34 -2.15
CA GLU A 213 -4.31 -19.21 -2.12
C GLU A 213 -2.86 -19.60 -2.46
N LYS A 214 -2.38 -20.77 -2.01
CA LYS A 214 -1.05 -21.27 -2.43
C LYS A 214 -0.98 -21.52 -3.92
N THR A 215 -2.02 -22.11 -4.51
CA THR A 215 -2.06 -22.30 -5.97
C THR A 215 -2.10 -20.96 -6.69
N LEU A 216 -2.92 -20.01 -6.24
CA LEU A 216 -3.00 -18.68 -6.84
C LEU A 216 -1.69 -17.89 -6.70
N ALA A 217 -1.03 -17.95 -5.55
CA ALA A 217 0.29 -17.35 -5.35
C ALA A 217 1.33 -17.91 -6.33
N GLY A 218 1.28 -19.22 -6.57
CA GLY A 218 2.20 -19.93 -7.47
C GLY A 218 1.92 -19.74 -8.97
N VAL A 219 0.82 -19.09 -9.38
CA VAL A 219 0.59 -18.86 -10.81
C VAL A 219 1.39 -17.68 -11.37
N ASP A 220 1.78 -16.76 -10.51
CA ASP A 220 2.40 -15.51 -10.90
C ASP A 220 3.89 -15.64 -11.25
N LEU A 221 4.43 -14.65 -11.95
CA LEU A 221 5.87 -14.53 -12.17
C LEU A 221 6.59 -14.27 -10.84
N SER A 222 7.85 -14.69 -10.75
CA SER A 222 8.77 -14.23 -9.71
C SER A 222 9.19 -12.79 -9.97
N GLU A 223 9.64 -12.09 -8.92
CA GLU A 223 10.16 -10.72 -9.04
C GLU A 223 11.33 -10.64 -10.04
N LEU A 224 12.16 -11.69 -10.11
CA LEU A 224 13.22 -11.80 -11.11
C LEU A 224 12.64 -11.84 -12.53
N GLU A 225 11.67 -12.71 -12.78
CA GLU A 225 11.01 -12.82 -14.10
C GLU A 225 10.29 -11.53 -14.50
N GLU A 226 9.68 -10.80 -13.54
CA GLU A 226 9.10 -9.48 -13.80
C GLU A 226 10.18 -8.45 -14.18
N SER A 227 11.31 -8.45 -13.47
CA SER A 227 12.43 -7.51 -13.71
C SER A 227 13.19 -7.79 -15.01
N GLU A 228 13.27 -9.05 -15.44
CA GLU A 228 13.92 -9.49 -16.67
C GLU A 228 12.99 -9.35 -17.89
N ALA A 229 11.69 -9.25 -17.66
CA ALA A 229 10.75 -9.02 -18.74
C ALA A 229 11.04 -7.66 -19.39
N VAL A 230 11.30 -7.70 -20.69
CA VAL A 230 11.45 -6.50 -21.52
C VAL A 230 10.28 -5.57 -21.25
N VAL A 231 10.55 -4.27 -21.09
CA VAL A 231 9.54 -3.21 -20.99
C VAL A 231 8.65 -3.27 -22.23
N SER A 232 7.63 -4.12 -22.15
CA SER A 232 6.54 -4.20 -23.10
C SER A 232 5.62 -3.04 -22.77
N PRO A 233 5.10 -2.30 -23.77
CA PRO A 233 4.16 -1.23 -23.50
C PRO A 233 2.99 -1.77 -22.66
N TYR A 234 2.28 -2.79 -23.13
CA TYR A 234 1.33 -3.65 -22.40
C TYR A 234 0.56 -4.41 -23.49
N THR A 235 -0.17 -5.48 -23.15
CA THR A 235 -1.20 -6.03 -24.04
C THR A 235 -2.54 -5.39 -23.71
N ALA A 236 -3.20 -4.76 -24.70
CA ALA A 236 -4.56 -4.26 -24.56
C ALA A 236 -5.56 -5.22 -25.20
N LEU A 237 -6.62 -5.54 -24.46
CA LEU A 237 -7.74 -6.35 -24.94
C LEU A 237 -9.04 -5.59 -24.72
N THR A 238 -9.96 -5.65 -25.68
CA THR A 238 -11.27 -5.02 -25.54
C THR A 238 -12.12 -5.75 -24.48
N TYR A 239 -13.13 -5.07 -23.93
CA TYR A 239 -14.04 -5.71 -22.97
C TYR A 239 -14.70 -6.99 -23.50
N TYR A 240 -15.06 -7.01 -24.80
CA TYR A 240 -15.58 -8.21 -25.44
C TYR A 240 -14.55 -9.34 -25.51
N GLN A 241 -13.32 -9.05 -25.96
CA GLN A 241 -12.24 -10.04 -26.02
C GLN A 241 -11.94 -10.62 -24.64
N LEU A 242 -11.97 -9.79 -23.60
CA LEU A 242 -11.76 -10.20 -22.22
C LEU A 242 -12.89 -11.08 -21.69
N ASP A 243 -14.15 -10.79 -22.06
CA ASP A 243 -15.27 -11.64 -21.68
C ASP A 243 -15.23 -13.02 -22.35
N GLN A 244 -14.65 -13.11 -23.55
CA GLN A 244 -14.43 -14.39 -24.23
C GLN A 244 -13.21 -15.14 -23.68
N LYS A 245 -12.10 -14.43 -23.42
CA LYS A 245 -10.84 -15.04 -22.99
C LYS A 245 -10.83 -15.40 -21.50
N TYR A 246 -11.37 -14.52 -20.66
CA TYR A 246 -11.39 -14.65 -19.20
C TYR A 246 -12.81 -14.44 -18.63
N PRO A 247 -13.81 -15.25 -19.04
CA PRO A 247 -15.20 -15.08 -18.62
C PRO A 247 -15.40 -15.14 -17.10
N LEU A 248 -14.58 -15.92 -16.38
CA LEU A 248 -14.70 -16.10 -14.93
C LEU A 248 -13.91 -15.06 -14.14
N LEU A 249 -12.78 -14.57 -14.67
CA LEU A 249 -11.90 -13.61 -13.98
C LEU A 249 -12.18 -12.14 -14.37
N ILE A 250 -11.86 -11.73 -15.61
CA ILE A 250 -11.98 -10.32 -16.01
C ILE A 250 -13.41 -9.99 -16.46
N GLY A 251 -14.02 -10.87 -17.24
CA GLY A 251 -15.37 -10.67 -17.80
C GLY A 251 -16.44 -10.52 -16.72
N SER A 252 -16.36 -11.32 -15.66
CA SER A 252 -17.27 -11.24 -14.50
C SER A 252 -17.11 -9.93 -13.72
N TRP A 253 -15.87 -9.41 -13.56
CA TRP A 253 -15.62 -8.09 -13.01
C TRP A 253 -16.19 -6.99 -13.90
N LEU A 254 -15.90 -7.00 -15.20
CA LEU A 254 -16.43 -6.01 -16.14
C LEU A 254 -17.98 -5.94 -16.06
N LYS A 255 -18.65 -7.11 -16.04
CA LYS A 255 -20.10 -7.21 -15.84
C LYS A 255 -20.55 -6.67 -14.48
N ALA A 256 -19.85 -7.00 -13.40
CA ALA A 256 -20.14 -6.55 -12.05
C ALA A 256 -20.05 -5.01 -11.90
N HIS A 257 -19.10 -4.39 -12.61
CA HIS A 257 -18.92 -2.94 -12.64
C HIS A 257 -19.84 -2.24 -13.63
N GLY A 258 -20.64 -2.97 -14.42
CA GLY A 258 -21.64 -2.43 -15.34
C GLY A 258 -21.11 -2.10 -16.74
N PHE A 259 -19.92 -2.57 -17.10
CA PHE A 259 -19.37 -2.38 -18.44
C PHE A 259 -20.11 -3.26 -19.47
N ASN A 260 -20.23 -2.74 -20.70
CA ASN A 260 -20.82 -3.49 -21.80
C ASN A 260 -19.77 -4.37 -22.46
N VAL A 261 -19.94 -5.68 -22.35
CA VAL A 261 -19.02 -6.70 -22.89
C VAL A 261 -19.49 -7.31 -24.21
N ARG A 262 -20.55 -6.78 -24.83
CA ARG A 262 -21.07 -7.30 -26.10
C ARG A 262 -20.18 -6.88 -27.26
N ASP A 263 -20.12 -7.72 -28.29
CA ASP A 263 -19.42 -7.40 -29.52
C ASP A 263 -19.97 -6.10 -30.15
N GLN A 264 -19.07 -5.32 -30.75
CA GLN A 264 -19.36 -4.03 -31.42
C GLN A 264 -20.04 -2.95 -30.56
N CYS A 265 -20.10 -3.12 -29.24
CA CYS A 265 -20.69 -2.13 -28.33
C CYS A 265 -19.67 -1.22 -27.64
N GLY A 266 -18.37 -1.43 -27.89
CA GLY A 266 -17.29 -0.70 -27.23
C GLY A 266 -16.84 0.57 -27.98
N GLY A 267 -16.50 1.62 -27.22
CA GLY A 267 -15.81 2.81 -27.70
C GLY A 267 -14.29 2.62 -27.85
N SER A 268 -13.60 3.65 -28.34
CA SER A 268 -12.14 3.59 -28.58
C SER A 268 -11.29 3.38 -27.32
N ASN A 269 -11.86 3.58 -26.13
CA ASN A 269 -11.20 3.41 -24.83
C ASN A 269 -11.74 2.21 -24.03
N ASP A 270 -12.55 1.34 -24.65
CA ASP A 270 -13.15 0.19 -23.98
C ASP A 270 -12.24 -1.04 -24.02
N TRP A 271 -11.07 -0.88 -23.38
CA TRP A 271 -10.03 -1.90 -23.27
C TRP A 271 -9.40 -1.92 -21.87
N VAL A 272 -8.80 -3.05 -21.52
CA VAL A 272 -7.97 -3.20 -20.31
C VAL A 272 -6.56 -3.59 -20.73
N GLY A 273 -5.56 -2.89 -20.17
CA GLY A 273 -4.15 -3.14 -20.36
C GLY A 273 -3.60 -4.17 -19.37
N PHE A 274 -2.64 -4.97 -19.80
CA PHE A 274 -1.97 -5.98 -19.00
C PHE A 274 -0.47 -5.99 -19.29
N TYR A 275 0.35 -5.81 -18.26
CA TYR A 275 1.81 -5.95 -18.39
C TYR A 275 2.20 -7.41 -18.60
N TYR A 276 1.54 -8.33 -17.88
CA TYR A 276 1.79 -9.76 -17.95
C TYR A 276 0.48 -10.53 -18.01
N LEU A 277 0.28 -11.38 -19.02
CA LEU A 277 -0.94 -12.19 -19.15
C LEU A 277 -0.90 -13.50 -18.34
N ALA A 278 0.30 -13.95 -17.94
CA ALA A 278 0.53 -15.27 -17.34
C ALA A 278 -0.32 -15.51 -16.08
N TYR A 279 -0.44 -14.52 -15.20
CA TYR A 279 -1.31 -14.58 -14.03
C TYR A 279 -2.76 -14.83 -14.44
N PHE A 280 -3.29 -14.03 -15.37
CA PHE A 280 -4.70 -14.07 -15.79
C PHE A 280 -5.05 -15.37 -16.50
N ASP A 281 -4.17 -15.85 -17.40
CA ASP A 281 -4.35 -17.13 -18.11
C ASP A 281 -4.46 -18.29 -17.11
N LYS A 282 -3.59 -18.34 -16.09
CA LYS A 282 -3.58 -19.42 -15.11
C LYS A 282 -4.67 -19.27 -14.04
N ALA A 283 -4.98 -18.05 -13.61
CA ALA A 283 -6.04 -17.77 -12.64
C ALA A 283 -7.42 -18.10 -13.22
N GLU A 284 -7.69 -17.81 -14.50
CA GLU A 284 -8.91 -18.23 -15.19
C GLU A 284 -9.08 -19.76 -15.14
N VAL A 285 -7.99 -20.51 -15.42
CA VAL A 285 -7.98 -21.98 -15.34
C VAL A 285 -8.22 -22.47 -13.91
N LEU A 286 -7.58 -21.85 -12.91
CA LEU A 286 -7.78 -22.19 -11.49
C LEU A 286 -9.23 -21.99 -11.07
N LEU A 287 -9.84 -20.87 -11.44
CA LEU A 287 -11.25 -20.58 -11.15
C LEU A 287 -12.18 -21.60 -11.82
N LYS A 288 -11.92 -21.93 -13.09
CA LYS A 288 -12.69 -22.94 -13.83
C LYS A 288 -12.62 -24.33 -13.19
N ASN A 289 -11.45 -24.71 -12.67
CA ASN A 289 -11.20 -26.03 -12.10
C ASN A 289 -11.57 -26.13 -10.61
N THR A 290 -11.92 -25.02 -9.96
CA THR A 290 -12.34 -25.03 -8.55
C THR A 290 -13.86 -25.16 -8.47
N THR A 291 -14.33 -26.15 -7.69
CA THR A 291 -15.77 -26.37 -7.47
C THR A 291 -16.44 -25.13 -6.87
N LEU A 292 -17.70 -24.88 -7.23
CA LEU A 292 -18.49 -23.75 -6.73
C LEU A 292 -18.46 -23.62 -5.19
N ASP A 293 -18.56 -24.72 -4.45
CA ASP A 293 -18.57 -24.68 -2.98
C ASP A 293 -17.22 -24.26 -2.37
N ASN A 294 -16.12 -24.71 -2.96
CA ASN A 294 -14.78 -24.26 -2.57
C ASN A 294 -14.58 -22.78 -2.90
N LEU A 295 -15.00 -22.32 -4.09
CA LEU A 295 -14.94 -20.89 -4.42
C LEU A 295 -15.80 -20.06 -3.48
N ARG A 296 -16.99 -20.54 -3.11
CA ARG A 296 -17.86 -19.86 -2.15
C ARG A 296 -17.16 -19.70 -0.80
N THR A 297 -16.52 -20.76 -0.33
CA THR A 297 -15.72 -20.75 0.91
C THR A 297 -14.59 -19.71 0.84
N VAL A 298 -13.88 -19.65 -0.29
CA VAL A 298 -12.79 -18.67 -0.50
C VAL A 298 -13.32 -17.24 -0.56
N VAL A 299 -14.41 -16.98 -1.28
CA VAL A 299 -15.00 -15.63 -1.40
C VAL A 299 -15.60 -15.16 -0.07
N GLU A 300 -16.29 -16.03 0.68
CA GLU A 300 -16.74 -15.69 2.05
C GLU A 300 -15.56 -15.37 2.96
N TYR A 301 -14.49 -16.16 2.90
CA TYR A 301 -13.27 -15.88 3.67
C TYR A 301 -12.64 -14.54 3.28
N LYS A 302 -12.53 -14.22 1.98
CA LYS A 302 -12.00 -12.92 1.52
C LYS A 302 -12.81 -11.74 2.08
N LEU A 303 -14.14 -11.84 2.08
CA LEU A 303 -15.02 -10.87 2.72
C LEU A 303 -14.71 -10.72 4.21
N ILE A 304 -14.70 -11.83 4.95
CA ILE A 304 -14.46 -11.83 6.40
C ILE A 304 -13.08 -11.27 6.75
N HIS A 305 -12.05 -11.76 6.06
CA HIS A 305 -10.66 -11.35 6.26
C HIS A 305 -10.49 -9.85 6.05
N HIS A 306 -10.97 -9.34 4.91
CA HIS A 306 -10.83 -7.91 4.59
C HIS A 306 -11.63 -7.02 5.56
N SER A 307 -12.79 -7.48 6.03
CA SER A 307 -13.60 -6.74 6.99
C SER A 307 -13.11 -6.86 8.44
N SER A 308 -12.19 -7.78 8.76
CA SER A 308 -11.85 -8.13 10.15
C SER A 308 -11.41 -6.94 11.01
N ASN A 309 -10.68 -5.97 10.44
CA ASN A 309 -10.24 -4.78 11.16
C ASN A 309 -11.36 -3.76 11.48
N HIS A 310 -12.53 -3.92 10.88
CA HIS A 310 -13.66 -3.00 10.95
C HIS A 310 -14.93 -3.61 11.59
N LEU A 311 -14.85 -4.86 12.06
CA LEU A 311 -15.93 -5.54 12.77
C LEU A 311 -15.78 -5.39 14.29
N THR A 312 -16.28 -6.35 15.05
CA THR A 312 -16.18 -6.37 16.52
C THR A 312 -14.72 -6.42 17.00
N PRO A 313 -14.44 -6.04 18.26
CA PRO A 313 -13.09 -6.11 18.82
C PRO A 313 -12.42 -7.48 18.66
N GLU A 314 -13.19 -8.58 18.76
CA GLU A 314 -12.66 -9.95 18.64
C GLU A 314 -12.11 -10.25 17.24
N PHE A 315 -12.74 -9.74 16.18
CA PHE A 315 -12.22 -9.87 14.81
C PHE A 315 -10.92 -9.10 14.64
N ARG A 316 -10.85 -7.87 15.18
CA ARG A 316 -9.63 -7.05 15.13
C ARG A 316 -8.49 -7.70 15.89
N THR A 317 -8.73 -8.21 17.10
CA THR A 317 -7.72 -8.92 17.88
C THR A 317 -7.28 -10.21 17.20
N ALA A 318 -8.19 -10.97 16.58
CA ALA A 318 -7.83 -12.15 15.78
C ALA A 318 -6.92 -11.77 14.61
N ASN A 319 -7.21 -10.68 13.89
CA ASN A 319 -6.34 -10.14 12.85
C ASN A 319 -4.98 -9.72 13.41
N TRP A 320 -4.96 -8.91 14.48
CA TRP A 320 -3.72 -8.44 15.11
C TRP A 320 -2.82 -9.58 15.60
N ASN A 321 -3.39 -10.64 16.17
CA ASN A 321 -2.61 -11.80 16.63
C ASN A 321 -1.76 -12.43 15.52
N LEU A 322 -2.27 -12.44 14.28
CA LEU A 322 -1.50 -12.88 13.13
C LEU A 322 -0.61 -11.76 12.59
N PHE A 323 -1.19 -10.67 12.12
CA PHE A 323 -0.46 -9.65 11.35
C PHE A 323 0.44 -8.79 12.24
N GLY A 324 -0.08 -8.24 13.32
CA GLY A 324 0.71 -7.39 14.22
C GLY A 324 1.68 -8.18 15.12
N LYS A 325 1.18 -9.22 15.80
CA LYS A 325 1.97 -9.95 16.78
C LYS A 325 2.91 -10.97 16.14
N LYS A 326 2.39 -11.84 15.27
CA LYS A 326 3.17 -12.93 14.70
C LYS A 326 4.06 -12.49 13.53
N LEU A 327 3.53 -11.72 12.59
CA LEU A 327 4.27 -11.31 11.39
C LEU A 327 5.14 -10.08 11.64
N GLU A 328 4.58 -9.02 12.24
CA GLU A 328 5.33 -7.79 12.49
C GLU A 328 6.15 -7.83 13.79
N GLY A 329 5.85 -8.74 14.72
CA GLY A 329 6.61 -8.89 15.97
C GLY A 329 6.24 -7.89 17.08
N LYS A 330 5.10 -7.22 16.98
CA LYS A 330 4.61 -6.27 17.99
C LYS A 330 4.21 -7.00 19.27
N ARG A 331 4.50 -6.41 20.42
CA ARG A 331 4.24 -7.03 21.74
C ARG A 331 2.82 -6.76 22.21
N GLU A 332 2.25 -5.61 21.87
CA GLU A 332 0.92 -5.16 22.28
C GLU A 332 0.06 -4.72 21.08
N GLU A 333 -1.25 -4.91 21.20
CA GLU A 333 -2.21 -4.42 20.20
C GLU A 333 -2.33 -2.90 20.31
N PRO A 334 -2.18 -2.14 19.20
CA PRO A 334 -2.34 -0.69 19.24
C PRO A 334 -3.69 -0.30 19.84
N SER A 335 -3.73 0.83 20.57
CA SER A 335 -4.97 1.34 21.14
C SER A 335 -6.02 1.59 20.04
N ARG A 336 -7.31 1.55 20.43
CA ARG A 336 -8.40 1.84 19.49
C ARG A 336 -8.26 3.25 18.90
N GLU A 337 -7.87 4.23 19.71
CA GLU A 337 -7.63 5.60 19.27
C GLU A 337 -6.53 5.70 18.21
N LYS A 338 -5.39 5.02 18.41
CA LYS A 338 -4.28 5.01 17.44
C LYS A 338 -4.68 4.34 16.13
N PHE A 339 -5.43 3.24 16.21
CA PHE A 339 -5.99 2.59 15.02
C PHE A 339 -6.96 3.51 14.28
N CYS A 340 -7.94 4.10 14.97
CA CYS A 340 -8.92 4.99 14.34
C CYS A 340 -8.29 6.25 13.75
N LEU A 341 -7.24 6.77 14.39
CA LEU A 341 -6.49 7.90 13.87
C LEU A 341 -5.77 7.52 12.57
N THR A 342 -5.12 6.36 12.56
CA THR A 342 -4.49 5.80 11.35
C THR A 342 -5.51 5.65 10.21
N GLN A 343 -6.68 5.06 10.49
CA GLN A 343 -7.76 4.93 9.50
C GLN A 343 -8.25 6.28 8.98
N THR A 344 -8.45 7.27 9.85
CA THR A 344 -8.91 8.61 9.47
C THR A 344 -7.88 9.34 8.59
N SER A 345 -6.59 9.18 8.93
CA SER A 345 -5.47 9.77 8.18
C SER A 345 -5.14 9.05 6.88
N SER A 346 -5.71 7.85 6.64
CA SER A 346 -5.44 7.09 5.43
C SER A 346 -5.88 7.85 4.18
N LYS A 347 -5.02 7.83 3.16
CA LYS A 347 -5.29 8.44 1.85
C LYS A 347 -6.57 7.89 1.21
N SER A 348 -6.88 6.60 1.41
CA SER A 348 -8.07 5.95 0.85
C SER A 348 -9.38 6.33 1.53
N THR A 349 -9.33 7.08 2.64
CA THR A 349 -10.50 7.46 3.43
C THR A 349 -10.69 8.98 3.40
N LEU A 350 -10.11 9.71 4.35
CA LEU A 350 -10.25 11.16 4.50
C LEU A 350 -8.89 11.88 4.56
N GLY A 351 -7.80 11.22 4.18
CA GLY A 351 -6.43 11.74 4.32
C GLY A 351 -6.19 13.08 3.62
N TYR A 352 -6.85 13.36 2.48
CA TYR A 352 -6.75 14.67 1.83
C TYR A 352 -7.45 15.78 2.61
N LEU A 353 -8.61 15.48 3.20
CA LEU A 353 -9.35 16.43 4.03
C LEU A 353 -8.60 16.70 5.34
N LEU A 354 -8.12 15.65 6.01
CA LEU A 354 -7.29 15.78 7.22
C LEU A 354 -5.96 16.50 6.91
N GLY A 355 -5.37 16.21 5.76
CA GLY A 355 -4.14 16.82 5.28
C GLY A 355 -4.24 18.34 5.14
N GLN A 356 -5.40 18.89 4.79
CA GLN A 356 -5.60 20.34 4.75
C GLN A 356 -5.39 20.97 6.13
N TYR A 357 -6.07 20.45 7.16
CA TYR A 357 -5.89 20.92 8.54
C TYR A 357 -4.47 20.70 9.06
N PHE A 358 -3.84 19.59 8.66
CA PHE A 358 -2.46 19.31 9.01
C PHE A 358 -1.51 20.36 8.44
N LEU A 359 -1.65 20.70 7.15
CA LEU A 359 -0.84 21.72 6.51
C LEU A 359 -1.08 23.10 7.12
N ASP A 360 -2.31 23.46 7.45
CA ASP A 360 -2.62 24.71 8.15
C ASP A 360 -1.90 24.80 9.50
N ALA A 361 -1.69 23.67 10.17
CA ALA A 361 -1.03 23.61 11.47
C ALA A 361 0.51 23.67 11.39
N VAL A 362 1.14 23.08 10.36
CA VAL A 362 2.62 22.89 10.34
C VAL A 362 3.34 23.42 9.09
N TRP A 363 2.61 23.74 8.02
CA TRP A 363 3.21 24.10 6.72
C TRP A 363 3.27 25.62 6.51
N SER A 364 4.23 26.26 7.18
CA SER A 364 4.44 27.71 7.07
C SER A 364 5.02 28.12 5.71
N ALA A 365 4.91 29.42 5.38
CA ALA A 365 5.54 29.99 4.18
C ALA A 365 7.07 29.82 4.17
N ASP A 366 7.71 29.88 5.34
CA ASP A 366 9.16 29.67 5.48
C ASP A 366 9.53 28.19 5.24
N THR A 367 8.75 27.26 5.78
CA THR A 367 8.87 25.82 5.51
C THR A 367 8.76 25.53 4.02
N ALA A 368 7.74 26.09 3.36
CA ALA A 368 7.51 25.94 1.93
C ALA A 368 8.68 26.49 1.10
N LYS A 369 9.18 27.69 1.46
CA LYS A 369 10.33 28.30 0.81
C LYS A 369 11.58 27.44 0.97
N THR A 370 11.88 27.00 2.19
CA THR A 370 13.05 26.17 2.52
C THR A 370 13.03 24.85 1.75
N ALA A 371 11.90 24.14 1.75
CA ALA A 371 11.74 22.90 0.99
C ALA A 371 11.93 23.11 -0.52
N ASN A 372 11.36 24.19 -1.07
CA ASN A 372 11.50 24.53 -2.48
C ASN A 372 12.94 24.88 -2.87
N ASP A 373 13.65 25.63 -2.02
CA ASP A 373 15.05 25.98 -2.25
C ASP A 373 15.96 24.73 -2.19
N LEU A 374 15.68 23.79 -1.27
CA LEU A 374 16.37 22.50 -1.23
C LEU A 374 16.17 21.69 -2.51
N VAL A 375 14.94 21.58 -3.01
CA VAL A 375 14.66 20.87 -4.27
C VAL A 375 15.40 21.50 -5.46
N LYS A 376 15.44 22.84 -5.53
CA LYS A 376 16.20 23.55 -6.56
C LYS A 376 17.70 23.26 -6.48
N ALA A 377 18.26 23.26 -5.26
CA ALA A 377 19.66 22.94 -5.04
C ALA A 377 19.99 21.50 -5.47
N LEU A 378 19.16 20.53 -5.07
CA LEU A 378 19.29 19.12 -5.47
C LEU A 378 19.17 18.93 -6.98
N ARG A 379 18.18 19.56 -7.62
CA ARG A 379 18.02 19.54 -9.08
C ARG A 379 19.24 20.12 -9.80
N SER A 380 19.79 21.22 -9.29
CA SER A 380 21.00 21.81 -9.86
C SER A 380 22.20 20.89 -9.69
N SER A 381 22.40 20.31 -8.51
CA SER A 381 23.49 19.37 -8.25
C SER A 381 23.37 18.13 -9.14
N PHE A 382 22.17 17.60 -9.31
CA PHE A 382 21.92 16.45 -10.17
C PHE A 382 22.18 16.76 -11.65
N SER A 383 21.80 17.96 -12.11
CA SER A 383 22.12 18.44 -13.47
C SER A 383 23.63 18.51 -13.69
N THR A 384 24.39 19.04 -12.73
CA THR A 384 25.86 19.06 -12.78
C THR A 384 26.43 17.64 -12.82
N GLY A 385 25.90 16.72 -12.01
CA GLY A 385 26.29 15.31 -12.02
C GLY A 385 26.08 14.65 -13.38
N ILE A 386 24.91 14.83 -14.00
CA ILE A 386 24.65 14.35 -15.36
C ILE A 386 25.63 14.98 -16.36
N ALA A 387 25.89 16.28 -16.25
CA ALA A 387 26.75 17.01 -17.16
C ALA A 387 28.22 16.57 -17.10
N THR A 388 28.65 15.95 -16.00
CA THR A 388 30.05 15.58 -15.73
C THR A 388 30.29 14.07 -15.64
N ALA A 389 29.25 13.25 -15.70
CA ALA A 389 29.37 11.80 -15.63
C ALA A 389 30.09 11.23 -16.85
N ASP A 390 31.31 10.72 -16.67
CA ASP A 390 32.16 10.20 -17.76
C ASP A 390 31.62 8.91 -18.39
N TRP A 391 30.78 8.16 -17.67
CA TRP A 391 30.18 6.92 -18.16
C TRP A 391 28.98 7.14 -19.09
N LEU A 392 28.48 8.37 -19.23
CA LEU A 392 27.36 8.71 -20.10
C LEU A 392 27.85 9.19 -21.47
N ASP A 393 27.38 8.53 -22.54
CA ASP A 393 27.52 9.08 -23.89
C ASP A 393 26.73 10.40 -24.07
N ASN A 394 27.07 11.15 -25.11
CA ASN A 394 26.50 12.48 -25.35
C ASN A 394 24.99 12.47 -25.61
N SER A 395 24.47 11.43 -26.28
CA SER A 395 23.03 11.31 -26.59
C SER A 395 22.23 11.06 -25.31
N THR A 396 22.66 10.10 -24.51
CA THR A 396 22.05 9.74 -23.24
C THR A 396 22.12 10.91 -22.26
N ARG A 397 23.25 11.61 -22.20
CA ARG A 397 23.41 12.84 -21.39
C ARG A 397 22.41 13.92 -21.77
N ALA A 398 22.26 14.21 -23.07
CA ALA A 398 21.31 15.20 -23.56
C ALA A 398 19.85 14.82 -23.21
N ASN A 399 19.49 13.54 -23.37
CA ASN A 399 18.16 13.04 -23.01
C ASN A 399 17.91 13.11 -21.49
N ALA A 400 18.89 12.78 -20.67
CA ALA A 400 18.80 12.88 -19.21
C ALA A 400 18.58 14.33 -18.76
N GLN A 401 19.32 15.30 -19.34
CA GLN A 401 19.11 16.72 -19.07
C GLN A 401 17.72 17.19 -19.51
N LYS A 402 17.24 16.75 -20.67
CA LYS A 402 15.89 17.05 -21.17
C LYS A 402 14.80 16.46 -20.26
N LYS A 403 15.02 15.27 -19.69
CA LYS A 403 14.10 14.68 -18.70
C LYS A 403 14.10 15.50 -17.41
N LEU A 404 15.28 15.86 -16.90
CA LEU A 404 15.42 16.70 -15.71
C LEU A 404 14.80 18.09 -15.89
N SER A 405 14.87 18.66 -17.10
CA SER A 405 14.26 19.97 -17.38
C SER A 405 12.73 19.96 -17.24
N LYS A 406 12.12 18.79 -17.47
CA LYS A 406 10.67 18.55 -17.33
C LYS A 406 10.25 18.05 -15.94
N PHE A 407 11.18 17.92 -15.00
CA PHE A 407 10.87 17.49 -13.64
C PHE A 407 9.98 18.51 -12.94
N ILE A 408 8.87 18.04 -12.37
CA ILE A 408 7.92 18.80 -11.57
C ILE A 408 8.04 18.29 -10.13
N HIS A 409 8.13 19.20 -9.16
CA HIS A 409 8.12 18.86 -7.74
C HIS A 409 6.85 19.39 -7.07
N LEU A 410 6.23 18.54 -6.25
CA LEU A 410 5.03 18.86 -5.48
C LEU A 410 5.41 18.89 -4.00
N LEU A 411 5.12 20.01 -3.32
CA LEU A 411 5.49 20.24 -1.92
C LEU A 411 4.27 20.69 -1.13
N GLY A 412 4.09 20.17 0.09
CA GLY A 412 3.05 20.64 1.00
C GLY A 412 1.63 20.27 0.60
N GLY A 413 1.42 19.11 -0.03
CA GLY A 413 0.08 18.60 -0.40
C GLY A 413 -0.45 19.08 -1.76
N PRO A 414 -1.63 18.61 -2.18
CA PRO A 414 -2.23 18.98 -3.47
C PRO A 414 -2.85 20.39 -3.43
N GLU A 415 -2.72 21.14 -4.52
CA GLU A 415 -3.39 22.46 -4.67
C GLU A 415 -4.93 22.36 -4.62
N LYS A 416 -5.47 21.23 -5.05
CA LYS A 416 -6.91 20.93 -5.06
C LYS A 416 -7.16 19.63 -4.31
N PRO A 417 -7.17 19.64 -2.96
CA PRO A 417 -7.43 18.45 -2.18
C PRO A 417 -8.85 17.94 -2.41
N GLN A 418 -9.03 16.62 -2.32
CA GLN A 418 -10.36 16.03 -2.35
C GLN A 418 -11.07 16.28 -1.01
N LEU A 419 -12.13 17.10 -1.04
CA LEU A 419 -12.90 17.49 0.16
C LEU A 419 -14.20 16.69 0.35
N TYR A 420 -14.45 15.71 -0.52
CA TYR A 420 -15.57 14.78 -0.47
C TYR A 420 -16.95 15.44 -0.22
N PRO A 421 -17.34 16.53 -0.94
CA PRO A 421 -18.54 17.32 -0.60
C PRO A 421 -19.84 16.49 -0.58
N THR A 422 -19.93 15.46 -1.41
CA THR A 422 -21.09 14.55 -1.53
C THR A 422 -21.05 13.36 -0.57
N LEU A 423 -19.92 13.12 0.11
CA LEU A 423 -19.83 12.04 1.10
C LEU A 423 -20.66 12.44 2.32
N THR A 424 -21.59 11.57 2.67
CA THR A 424 -22.35 11.64 3.93
C THR A 424 -21.89 10.47 4.79
N LEU A 425 -21.60 10.74 6.06
CA LEU A 425 -21.29 9.71 7.04
C LEU A 425 -22.45 9.64 8.02
N ASP A 426 -22.94 8.43 8.25
CA ASP A 426 -23.70 8.18 9.46
C ASP A 426 -22.70 7.91 10.58
N SER A 427 -22.79 8.69 11.65
CA SER A 427 -21.94 8.50 12.83
C SER A 427 -22.28 7.24 13.63
N LYS A 428 -23.36 6.52 13.26
CA LYS A 428 -23.87 5.33 13.94
C LYS A 428 -23.87 4.10 13.04
#